data_AF-A0A7S2EXI5-F1
#
_entry.id   AF-A0A7S2EXI5-F1
#
_cell.length_a   1.000
_cell.length_b   1.000
_cell.length_c   1.000
_cell.angle_alpha   90.00
_cell.angle_beta   90.00
_cell.angle_gamma   90.00
#
_symmetry.space_group_name_H-M   'P 1'
#
loop_
_entity.id
_entity.type
_entity.pdbx_description
1 polymer ?
#
loop_
_entity_poly.entity_id
_entity_poly.type
_entity_poly.pdbx_seq_one_letter_code
_entity_poly.pdbx_strand_id
1 'polypeptide(L)'
;NGGGGDDGGDAREVVSYLTPLTGLTAEKCGSDDAKPLEDIAALVRGHLSKDAVLVGQSVHHDVEWLGLKRGQDYGEQVDVAHMFRQRLPRSLKGAAAAIR
;
A
#
# COMPACT_ATOMS: atom_id res chain seq x y z
N ASN A 1 4.43 34.67 19.27
CA ASN A 1 3.07 34.37 18.82
C ASN A 1 3.00 34.65 17.33
N GLY A 2 3.14 33.69 16.43
CA GLY A 2 2.68 32.31 16.49
C GLY A 2 1.75 32.14 15.29
N GLY A 3 2.32 32.10 14.09
CA GLY A 3 1.60 31.79 12.85
C GLY A 3 2.08 30.42 12.40
N GLY A 4 1.31 29.39 12.74
CA GLY A 4 1.59 28.01 12.38
C GLY A 4 1.69 27.87 10.86
N GLY A 5 2.73 27.15 10.43
CA GLY A 5 2.83 26.64 9.07
C GLY A 5 1.63 25.73 8.82
N ASP A 6 0.79 26.18 7.91
CA ASP A 6 -0.14 25.32 7.20
C ASP A 6 0.70 24.52 6.20
N ASP A 7 1.11 23.31 6.58
CA ASP A 7 1.84 22.39 5.72
C ASP A 7 0.85 21.71 4.75
N GLY A 8 -0.02 22.51 4.13
CA GLY A 8 -0.99 22.09 3.12
C GLY A 8 -0.24 21.46 1.96
N GLY A 9 -0.21 20.12 1.92
CA GLY A 9 0.40 19.38 0.84
C GLY A 9 -0.29 19.75 -0.47
N ASP A 10 0.45 20.44 -1.35
CA ASP A 10 -0.04 20.86 -2.67
C ASP A 10 -0.80 19.72 -3.35
N ALA A 11 -2.11 19.93 -3.57
CA ALA A 11 -2.92 19.02 -4.35
C ALA A 11 -2.34 18.96 -5.77
N ARG A 12 -1.55 17.91 -6.04
CA ARG A 12 -0.92 17.73 -7.35
C ARG A 12 -1.98 17.30 -8.35
N GLU A 13 -1.97 17.96 -9.51
CA GLU A 13 -2.86 17.63 -10.61
C GLU A 13 -2.67 16.16 -11.05
N VAL A 14 -3.78 15.43 -11.19
CA VAL A 14 -3.76 14.05 -11.68
C VAL A 14 -3.57 14.06 -13.19
N VAL A 15 -2.38 13.72 -13.65
CA VAL A 15 -2.03 13.66 -15.09
C VAL A 15 -2.50 12.36 -15.78
N SER A 16 -2.78 11.31 -15.01
CA SER A 16 -3.30 10.04 -15.50
C SER A 16 -3.94 9.23 -14.37
N TYR A 17 -5.13 8.70 -14.62
CA TYR A 17 -5.84 7.80 -13.68
C TYR A 17 -5.42 6.34 -13.82
N LEU A 18 -4.56 6.01 -14.80
CA LEU A 18 -4.17 4.64 -15.13
C LEU A 18 -5.38 3.70 -15.33
N THR A 19 -6.47 4.22 -15.90
CA THR A 19 -7.77 3.54 -16.00
C THR A 19 -7.72 2.09 -16.50
N PRO A 20 -6.90 1.71 -17.50
CA PRO A 20 -6.81 0.31 -17.92
C PRO A 20 -6.30 -0.65 -16.85
N LEU A 21 -5.50 -0.16 -15.88
CA LEU A 21 -4.97 -0.94 -14.78
C LEU A 21 -5.81 -0.82 -13.49
N THR A 22 -6.36 0.36 -13.22
CA THR A 22 -6.99 0.68 -11.92
C THR A 22 -8.52 0.69 -11.97
N GLY A 23 -9.10 0.86 -13.17
CA GLY A 23 -10.53 1.13 -13.34
C GLY A 23 -10.99 2.51 -12.83
N LEU A 24 -10.08 3.36 -12.36
CA LEU A 24 -10.37 4.70 -11.86
C LEU A 24 -10.54 5.69 -13.02
N THR A 25 -11.44 6.65 -12.85
CA THR A 25 -11.71 7.76 -13.79
C THR A 25 -11.81 9.07 -13.02
N ALA A 26 -11.66 10.20 -13.69
CA ALA A 26 -11.86 11.52 -13.09
C ALA A 26 -13.22 11.64 -12.39
N GLU A 27 -14.28 11.13 -13.02
CA GLU A 27 -15.63 11.10 -12.48
C GLU A 27 -15.71 10.31 -11.16
N LYS A 28 -15.13 9.11 -11.09
CA LYS A 28 -15.12 8.31 -9.86
C LYS A 28 -14.34 9.00 -8.75
N CYS A 29 -13.18 9.55 -9.08
CA CYS A 29 -12.30 10.22 -8.11
C CYS A 29 -12.86 11.55 -7.61
N GLY A 30 -13.70 12.22 -8.40
CA GLY A 30 -14.37 13.47 -8.03
C GLY A 30 -15.83 13.30 -7.60
N SER A 31 -16.32 12.07 -7.44
CA SER A 31 -17.69 11.80 -7.01
C SER A 31 -17.90 12.15 -5.53
N ASP A 32 -19.15 12.37 -5.13
CA ASP A 32 -19.51 12.65 -3.72
C ASP A 32 -19.18 11.49 -2.77
N ASP A 33 -18.96 10.28 -3.31
CA ASP A 33 -18.54 9.10 -2.56
C ASP A 33 -17.02 9.07 -2.30
N ALA A 34 -16.24 9.89 -3.03
CA ALA A 34 -14.80 9.99 -2.82
C ALA A 34 -14.50 10.75 -1.51
N LYS A 35 -13.49 10.30 -0.79
CA LYS A 35 -13.10 10.86 0.52
C LYS A 35 -11.65 11.31 0.52
N PRO A 36 -11.30 12.32 1.33
CA PRO A 36 -9.92 12.70 1.57
C PRO A 36 -9.07 11.51 2.05
N LEU A 37 -7.79 11.50 1.68
CA LEU A 37 -6.88 10.41 2.02
C LEU A 37 -6.72 10.26 3.54
N GLU A 38 -6.63 11.38 4.26
CA GLU A 38 -6.51 11.45 5.70
C GLU A 38 -7.69 10.79 6.43
N ASP A 39 -8.91 10.98 5.91
CA ASP A 39 -10.13 10.40 6.48
C ASP A 39 -10.14 8.88 6.28
N ILE A 40 -9.76 8.41 5.08
CA ILE A 40 -9.65 6.98 4.79
C ILE A 40 -8.54 6.34 5.62
N ALA A 41 -7.38 7.00 5.74
CA ALA A 41 -6.27 6.49 6.54
C ALA A 41 -6.64 6.41 8.04
N ALA A 42 -7.38 7.39 8.56
CA ALA A 42 -7.90 7.38 9.92
C ALA A 42 -8.92 6.25 10.12
N LEU A 43 -9.84 6.05 9.17
CA LEU A 43 -10.81 4.95 9.20
C LEU A 43 -10.11 3.59 9.23
N VAL A 44 -9.13 3.37 8.34
CA VAL A 44 -8.35 2.11 8.30
C VAL A 44 -7.63 1.90 9.63
N ARG A 45 -6.91 2.90 10.15
CA ARG A 45 -6.24 2.81 11.46
C ARG A 45 -7.21 2.46 12.59
N GLY A 46 -8.41 3.04 12.59
CA GLY A 46 -9.44 2.77 13.60
C GLY A 46 -9.95 1.32 13.60
N HIS A 47 -9.79 0.59 12.49
CA HIS A 47 -10.14 -0.83 12.40
C HIS A 47 -8.98 -1.77 12.69
N LEU A 48 -7.75 -1.27 12.75
CA LEU A 48 -6.58 -2.07 13.07
C LEU A 48 -6.31 -2.06 14.58
N SER A 49 -5.59 -3.09 15.03
CA SER A 49 -5.05 -3.15 16.38
C SER A 49 -3.56 -3.45 16.30
N LYS A 50 -2.82 -3.16 17.37
CA LYS A 50 -1.38 -3.48 17.48
C LYS A 50 -1.05 -4.97 17.27
N ASP A 51 -2.04 -5.85 17.38
CA ASP A 51 -1.90 -7.30 17.22
C ASP A 51 -2.39 -7.79 15.84
N ALA A 52 -2.82 -6.86 14.96
CA ALA A 52 -3.27 -7.18 13.62
C ALA A 52 -2.11 -7.64 12.72
N VAL A 53 -2.42 -8.59 11.83
CA VAL A 53 -1.53 -9.06 10.77
C VAL A 53 -2.05 -8.55 9.43
N LEU A 54 -1.30 -7.67 8.79
CA LEU A 54 -1.62 -7.18 7.45
C LEU A 54 -1.16 -8.19 6.40
N VAL A 55 -2.04 -8.59 5.48
CA VAL A 55 -1.72 -9.57 4.45
C VAL A 55 -2.00 -8.96 3.08
N GLY A 56 -1.02 -9.03 2.17
CA GLY A 56 -1.17 -8.50 0.82
C GLY A 56 0.01 -8.84 -0.09
N GLN A 57 -0.11 -8.48 -1.36
CA GLN A 57 0.96 -8.66 -2.35
C GLN A 57 1.79 -7.37 -2.42
N SER A 58 3.08 -7.44 -2.11
CA SER A 58 3.91 -6.24 -1.99
C SER A 58 3.35 -5.23 -0.97
N VAL A 59 2.73 -5.73 0.10
CA VAL A 59 1.92 -4.98 1.09
C VAL A 59 2.64 -3.83 1.79
N HIS A 60 3.97 -3.79 1.70
CA HIS A 60 4.78 -2.71 2.24
C HIS A 60 4.49 -1.36 1.55
N HIS A 61 4.11 -1.36 0.27
CA HIS A 61 3.73 -0.14 -0.44
C HIS A 61 2.42 0.44 0.09
N ASP A 62 1.42 -0.41 0.35
CA ASP A 62 0.13 0.02 0.92
C ASP A 62 0.31 0.61 2.32
N VAL A 63 1.15 -0.01 3.15
CA VAL A 63 1.52 0.47 4.49
C VAL A 63 2.16 1.86 4.42
N GLU A 64 3.07 2.07 3.48
CA GLU A 64 3.74 3.35 3.26
C GLU A 64 2.73 4.42 2.83
N TRP A 65 1.87 4.12 1.85
CA TRP A 65 0.85 5.04 1.34
C TRP A 65 -0.15 5.47 2.41
N LEU A 66 -0.55 4.56 3.29
CA LEU A 66 -1.48 4.84 4.39
C LEU A 66 -0.79 5.44 5.64
N GLY A 67 0.55 5.53 5.64
CA GLY A 67 1.33 6.04 6.76
C GLY A 67 1.20 5.19 8.03
N LEU A 68 1.00 3.88 7.90
CA LEU A 68 0.82 2.96 9.03
C LEU A 68 2.16 2.62 9.69
N LYS A 69 2.18 2.56 11.02
CA LYS A 69 3.37 2.27 11.82
C LYS A 69 3.27 0.92 12.50
N ARG A 70 4.25 0.05 12.23
CA ARG A 70 4.40 -1.24 12.91
C ARG A 70 4.62 -1.04 14.41
N GLY A 71 4.00 -1.90 15.22
CA GLY A 71 4.02 -1.84 16.68
C GLY A 71 3.09 -0.77 17.27
N GLN A 72 2.49 0.08 16.43
CA GLN A 72 1.52 1.10 16.83
C GLN A 72 0.14 0.81 16.20
N ASP A 73 0.08 0.79 14.87
CA ASP A 73 -1.16 0.60 14.11
C ASP A 73 -1.40 -0.87 13.76
N TYR A 74 -0.34 -1.68 13.64
CA TYR A 74 -0.41 -3.12 13.35
C TYR A 74 0.81 -3.85 13.92
N GLY A 75 0.73 -5.18 14.10
CA GLY A 75 1.82 -5.98 14.68
C GLY A 75 2.74 -6.56 13.64
N GLU A 76 2.15 -7.26 12.67
CA GLU A 76 2.90 -7.99 11.64
C GLU A 76 2.38 -7.71 10.23
N GLN A 77 3.22 -8.03 9.23
CA GLN A 77 2.79 -8.00 7.83
C GLN A 77 3.30 -9.27 7.13
N VAL A 78 2.47 -9.85 6.27
CA VAL A 78 2.79 -11.01 5.44
C VAL A 78 2.71 -10.58 3.98
N ASP A 79 3.85 -10.63 3.29
CA ASP A 79 3.93 -10.34 1.86
C ASP A 79 3.83 -11.63 1.05
N VAL A 80 2.69 -11.83 0.38
CA VAL A 80 2.45 -13.04 -0.41
C VAL A 80 3.31 -13.09 -1.67
N ALA A 81 3.76 -11.95 -2.21
CA ALA A 81 4.70 -11.92 -3.34
C ALA A 81 6.05 -12.51 -2.93
N HIS A 82 6.47 -12.23 -1.70
CA HIS A 82 7.68 -12.83 -1.14
C HIS A 82 7.48 -14.32 -0.85
N MET A 83 6.36 -14.67 -0.22
CA MET A 83 6.06 -16.04 0.22
C MET A 83 6.01 -17.05 -0.94
N PHE A 84 5.41 -16.67 -2.07
CA PHE A 84 5.27 -17.54 -3.23
C PHE A 84 6.33 -17.32 -4.31
N ARG A 85 7.40 -16.57 -4.03
CA ARG A 85 8.46 -16.31 -5.00
C ARG A 85 9.21 -17.60 -5.35
N GLN A 86 9.21 -17.97 -6.63
CA GLN A 86 10.11 -18.99 -7.14
C GLN A 86 11.56 -18.47 -7.15
N ARG A 87 12.47 -19.22 -6.54
CA ARG A 87 13.90 -18.95 -6.62
C ARG A 87 14.45 -19.70 -7.82
N LEU A 88 14.82 -18.94 -8.86
CA LEU A 88 15.58 -19.54 -9.95
C LEU A 88 16.93 -20.04 -9.41
N PRO A 89 17.33 -21.27 -9.75
CA PRO A 89 18.65 -21.78 -9.44
C PRO A 89 19.72 -20.83 -9.98
N ARG A 90 20.70 -20.49 -9.14
CA ARG A 90 21.81 -19.59 -9.51
C ARG A 90 22.79 -20.21 -10.52
N SER A 91 22.60 -21.48 -10.87
CA SER A 91 23.40 -22.20 -11.84
C SER A 91 22.59 -23.27 -12.57
N LEU A 92 23.01 -23.60 -13.80
CA LEU A 92 22.44 -24.69 -14.60
C LEU A 92 22.46 -26.04 -13.88
N LYS A 93 23.51 -26.31 -13.07
CA LYS A 93 23.58 -27.51 -12.22
C LYS A 93 22.45 -27.54 -11.18
N GLY A 94 22.15 -26.40 -10.54
CA GLY A 94 21.03 -26.29 -9.61
C GLY A 94 19.67 -26.44 -10.29
N ALA A 95 19.56 -25.98 -11.54
CA ALA A 95 18.33 -26.13 -12.34
C ALA A 95 18.05 -27.58 -12.73
N ALA A 96 19.08 -28.32 -13.16
CA ALA A 96 18.96 -29.73 -13.49
C ALA A 96 18.62 -30.63 -12.28
N ALA A 97 18.87 -30.17 -11.06
CA ALA A 97 18.50 -30.88 -9.83
C ALA A 97 17.04 -30.64 -9.41
N ALA A 98 16.43 -29.52 -9.81
CA ALA A 98 15.06 -29.15 -9.44
C ALA A 98 13.97 -29.72 -10.38
N ILE A 99 14.36 -30.35 -11.49
CA ILE A 99 13.47 -30.89 -12.55
C ILE A 99 13.35 -32.43 -12.46
N ARG A 100 13.96 -33.08 -11.46
CA ARG A 100 13.90 -34.52 -11.25
C ARG A 100 12.89 -34.93 -10.19
#